data_AF-T0ZTV9-F1
#
_entry.id   AF-T0ZTV9-F1
#
_cell.length_a   1.000
_cell.length_b   1.000
_cell.length_c   1.000
_cell.angle_alpha   90.00
_cell.angle_beta   90.00
_cell.angle_gamma   90.00
#
_symmetry.space_group_name_H-M   'P 1'
#
loop_
_entity.id
_entity.type
_entity.pdbx_description
1 polymer ?
#
loop_
_entity_poly.entity_id
_entity_poly.type
_entity_poly.pdbx_seq_one_letter_code
_entity_poly.pdbx_strand_id
1 'polypeptide(L)'
;DNYELVQILGQSPRTAVVYIGGGTPKNWINDGIVMANYAFGREGEGHYYALQITTDVPHWGGLSGSTLDEAQSWGKISKTATRSMAHVEASIGLPLLAGALWDRRKVWQPRTRLRFDWSGDQVKISPPR
;
A
#
# COMPACT_ATOMS: atom_id res chain seq x y z
N ASP A 1 -1.06 -13.89 -10.77
CA ASP A 1 -0.50 -13.29 -9.53
C ASP A 1 0.27 -11.99 -9.78
N ASN A 2 1.58 -12.00 -10.07
CA ASN A 2 2.34 -10.73 -10.24
C ASN A 2 1.83 -9.87 -11.40
N TYR A 3 1.48 -10.50 -12.52
CA TYR A 3 0.93 -9.81 -13.68
C TYR A 3 -0.37 -9.08 -13.34
N GLU A 4 -1.25 -9.71 -12.56
CA GLU A 4 -2.52 -9.15 -12.11
C GLU A 4 -2.30 -7.99 -11.14
N LEU A 5 -1.39 -8.15 -10.17
CA LEU A 5 -1.00 -7.11 -9.22
C LEU A 5 -0.48 -5.86 -9.94
N VAL A 6 0.44 -6.04 -10.89
CA VAL A 6 1.04 -4.97 -11.66
C VAL A 6 -0.01 -4.22 -12.48
N GLN A 7 -0.97 -4.92 -13.09
CA GLN A 7 -2.08 -4.27 -13.78
C GLN A 7 -2.98 -3.48 -12.84
N ILE A 8 -3.33 -4.03 -11.67
CA ILE A 8 -4.14 -3.32 -10.68
C ILE A 8 -3.44 -2.02 -10.25
N LEU A 9 -2.15 -2.10 -9.90
CA LEU A 9 -1.37 -0.95 -9.46
C LEU A 9 -1.19 0.08 -10.57
N GLY A 10 -0.85 -0.37 -11.78
CA GLY A 10 -0.61 0.48 -12.94
C GLY A 10 -1.85 1.25 -13.39
N GLN A 11 -3.01 0.60 -13.41
CA GLN A 11 -4.29 1.21 -13.78
C GLN A 11 -4.93 2.04 -12.65
N SER A 12 -4.45 1.91 -11.40
CA SER A 12 -5.00 2.66 -10.26
C SER A 12 -4.45 4.09 -10.22
N PRO A 13 -5.27 5.16 -10.30
CA PRO A 13 -4.76 6.53 -10.32
C PRO A 13 -3.92 6.89 -9.09
N ARG A 14 -4.34 6.41 -7.91
CA ARG A 14 -3.59 6.51 -6.66
C ARG A 14 -3.73 5.23 -5.88
N THR A 15 -2.65 4.84 -5.23
CA THR A 15 -2.58 3.63 -4.40
C THR A 15 -2.22 3.98 -2.96
N ALA A 16 -2.74 3.18 -2.04
CA ALA A 16 -2.45 3.26 -0.62
C ALA A 16 -1.99 1.88 -0.15
N VAL A 17 -1.05 1.85 0.78
CA VAL A 17 -0.53 0.61 1.37
C VAL A 17 -0.62 0.67 2.89
N VAL A 18 -1.08 -0.44 3.48
CA VAL A 18 -1.12 -0.64 4.93
C VAL A 18 -0.31 -1.88 5.25
N TYR A 19 0.90 -1.66 5.75
CA TYR A 19 1.81 -2.72 6.17
C TYR A 19 1.46 -3.17 7.59
N ILE A 20 1.28 -4.48 7.74
CA ILE A 20 1.05 -5.15 9.02
C ILE A 20 2.20 -6.13 9.19
N GLY A 21 3.14 -5.78 10.05
CA GLY A 21 4.43 -6.46 10.18
C GLY A 21 5.37 -6.15 9.01
N GLY A 22 6.03 -7.18 8.49
CA GLY A 22 7.06 -7.05 7.46
C GLY A 22 7.23 -8.33 6.62
N GLY A 23 8.45 -8.65 6.24
CA GLY A 23 8.80 -9.86 5.48
C GLY A 23 8.32 -9.83 4.02
N THR A 24 8.07 -11.02 3.48
CA THR A 24 7.67 -11.22 2.07
C THR A 24 6.43 -10.43 1.66
N PRO A 25 5.34 -10.34 2.48
CA PRO A 25 4.17 -9.55 2.10
C PRO A 25 4.48 -8.06 1.90
N LYS A 26 5.31 -7.47 2.77
CA LYS A 26 5.78 -6.08 2.63
C LYS A 26 6.61 -5.91 1.36
N ASN A 27 7.45 -6.88 1.04
CA ASN A 27 8.28 -6.81 -0.17
C ASN A 27 7.46 -6.96 -1.45
N TRP A 28 6.54 -7.91 -1.47
CA TRP A 28 5.76 -8.24 -2.66
C TRP A 28 4.96 -7.04 -3.20
N ILE A 29 4.31 -6.28 -2.31
CA ILE A 29 3.57 -5.07 -2.71
C ILE A 29 4.51 -3.94 -3.14
N ASN A 30 5.67 -3.80 -2.49
CA ASN A 30 6.69 -2.79 -2.80
C ASN A 30 7.32 -3.02 -4.18
N ASP A 31 7.66 -4.26 -4.49
CA ASP A 31 8.20 -4.61 -5.80
C ASP A 31 7.10 -4.49 -6.86
N GLY A 32 5.85 -4.83 -6.50
CA GLY A 32 4.67 -4.63 -7.33
C GLY A 32 4.51 -3.21 -7.84
N ILE A 33 4.62 -2.20 -6.96
CA ILE A 33 4.46 -0.79 -7.37
C ILE A 33 5.63 -0.30 -8.21
N VAL A 34 6.85 -0.74 -7.90
CA VAL A 34 8.03 -0.41 -8.71
C VAL A 34 7.89 -1.00 -10.12
N MET A 35 7.49 -2.28 -10.23
CA MET A 35 7.23 -2.93 -11.51
C MET A 35 6.10 -2.24 -12.29
N ALA A 36 5.00 -1.85 -11.62
CA ALA A 36 3.91 -1.13 -12.24
C ALA A 36 4.35 0.25 -12.78
N ASN A 37 5.20 0.95 -12.04
CA ASN A 37 5.74 2.24 -12.48
C ASN A 37 6.56 2.10 -13.77
N TYR A 38 7.41 1.08 -13.87
CA TYR A 38 8.15 0.80 -15.10
C TYR A 38 7.24 0.35 -16.24
N ALA A 39 6.32 -0.58 -16.00
CA ALA A 39 5.47 -1.15 -17.04
C ALA A 39 4.44 -0.16 -17.62
N PHE A 40 3.98 0.82 -16.82
CA PHE A 40 2.98 1.80 -17.21
C PHE A 40 3.55 3.22 -17.43
N GLY A 41 4.87 3.40 -17.39
CA GLY A 41 5.52 4.69 -17.63
C GLY A 41 5.23 5.75 -16.55
N ARG A 42 5.02 5.31 -15.30
CA ARG A 42 4.69 6.15 -14.14
C ARG A 42 5.88 6.28 -13.19
N GLU A 43 7.06 6.47 -13.75
CA GLU A 43 8.31 6.53 -12.98
C GLU A 43 8.25 7.61 -11.90
N GLY A 44 8.59 7.23 -10.66
CA GLY A 44 8.53 8.12 -9.50
C GLY A 44 7.17 8.20 -8.80
N GLU A 45 6.11 7.59 -9.33
CA GLU A 45 4.79 7.51 -8.68
C GLU A 45 4.68 6.29 -7.77
N GLY A 46 5.37 6.30 -6.62
CA GLY A 46 5.17 5.28 -5.58
C GLY A 46 3.78 5.37 -4.92
N HIS A 47 3.52 4.56 -3.89
CA HIS A 47 2.28 4.68 -3.12
C HIS A 47 2.09 6.11 -2.56
N TYR A 48 0.90 6.69 -2.73
CA TYR A 48 0.58 8.05 -2.26
C TYR A 48 0.20 8.11 -0.78
N TYR A 49 -0.16 6.96 -0.21
CA TYR A 49 -0.47 6.83 1.21
C TYR A 49 0.20 5.56 1.75
N ALA A 50 0.87 5.65 2.89
CA ALA A 50 1.53 4.52 3.50
C ALA A 50 1.36 4.52 5.03
N LEU A 51 0.81 3.43 5.57
CA LEU A 51 0.75 3.20 7.01
C LEU A 51 1.53 1.93 7.32
N GLN A 52 2.37 1.95 8.37
CA GLN A 52 3.08 0.76 8.82
C GLN A 52 2.83 0.52 10.31
N ILE A 53 2.38 -0.69 10.64
CA ILE A 53 2.35 -1.23 11.99
C ILE A 53 3.38 -2.33 12.03
N THR A 54 4.43 -2.20 12.84
CA THR A 54 5.49 -3.21 12.95
C THR A 54 6.10 -3.24 14.33
N THR A 55 6.65 -4.38 14.73
CA THR A 55 7.54 -4.49 15.89
C THR A 55 9.02 -4.42 15.50
N ASP A 56 9.32 -4.49 14.19
CA ASP A 56 10.69 -4.46 13.72
C ASP A 56 11.29 -3.05 13.79
N VAL A 57 12.61 -3.05 13.90
CA VAL A 57 13.43 -1.86 14.15
C VAL A 57 14.45 -1.68 13.01
N PRO A 58 14.76 -0.43 12.63
CA PRO A 58 15.54 -0.16 11.43
C PRO A 58 17.03 -0.46 11.55
N HIS A 59 17.59 -0.50 12.76
CA HIS A 59 19.05 -0.62 12.97
C HIS A 59 19.66 -1.95 12.49
N TRP A 60 18.85 -3.00 12.33
CA TRP A 60 19.31 -4.27 11.76
C TRP A 60 19.47 -4.25 10.24
N GLY A 61 19.02 -3.18 9.56
CA GLY A 61 19.02 -3.12 8.09
C GLY A 61 18.08 -4.14 7.44
N GLY A 62 17.21 -4.79 8.23
CA GLY A 62 16.25 -5.75 7.72
C GLY A 62 15.10 -5.04 7.01
N LEU A 63 14.69 -5.57 5.86
CA LEU A 63 13.57 -5.03 5.10
C LEU A 63 12.30 -4.84 5.93
N SER A 64 11.99 -5.80 6.80
CA SER A 64 10.80 -5.76 7.64
C SER A 64 10.76 -4.50 8.52
N GLY A 65 11.92 -4.10 9.06
CA GLY A 65 12.14 -2.88 9.85
C GLY A 65 12.45 -1.63 9.02
N SER A 66 12.58 -1.75 7.69
CA SER A 66 12.85 -0.61 6.81
C SER A 66 11.85 0.52 7.02
N THR A 67 12.37 1.74 7.11
CA THR A 67 11.59 2.96 7.33
C THR A 67 10.80 3.33 6.09
N LEU A 68 9.73 4.12 6.27
CA LEU A 68 8.99 4.65 5.13
C LEU A 68 9.82 5.72 4.36
N ASP A 69 10.76 6.38 5.04
CA ASP A 69 11.76 7.26 4.41
C ASP A 69 12.69 6.48 3.47
N GLU A 70 13.19 5.33 3.92
CA GLU A 70 13.98 4.44 3.07
C GLU A 70 13.14 3.93 1.91
N ALA A 71 11.90 3.51 2.12
CA ALA A 71 11.02 3.10 1.03
C ALA A 71 10.77 4.23 0.00
N GLN A 72 10.81 5.50 0.40
CA GLN A 72 10.73 6.64 -0.53
C GLN A 72 11.98 6.76 -1.42
N SER A 73 13.18 6.46 -0.91
CA SER A 73 14.41 6.55 -1.71
C SER A 73 14.44 5.56 -2.88
N TRP A 74 13.76 4.42 -2.72
CA TRP A 74 13.60 3.38 -3.75
C TRP A 74 12.38 3.58 -4.67
N GLY A 75 11.61 4.65 -4.50
CA GLY A 75 10.40 4.90 -5.29
C GLY A 75 9.21 3.98 -4.97
N LYS A 76 9.29 3.18 -3.90
CA LYS A 76 8.19 2.34 -3.41
C LYS A 76 7.05 3.20 -2.86
N ILE A 77 7.41 4.31 -2.21
CA ILE A 77 6.50 5.32 -1.69
C ILE A 77 6.78 6.63 -2.41
N SER A 78 5.73 7.35 -2.80
CA SER A 78 5.87 8.64 -3.48
C SER A 78 6.56 9.67 -2.56
N LYS A 79 7.34 10.58 -3.14
CA LYS A 79 7.99 11.69 -2.40
C LYS A 79 6.97 12.61 -1.72
N THR A 80 5.77 12.72 -2.28
CA THR A 80 4.67 13.54 -1.74
C THR A 80 3.66 12.73 -0.92
N ALA A 81 3.99 11.48 -0.58
CA ALA A 81 3.07 10.60 0.13
C ALA A 81 2.76 11.09 1.55
N THR A 82 1.51 10.92 1.96
CA THR A 82 1.13 11.01 3.38
C THR A 82 1.43 9.67 4.04
N ARG A 83 2.31 9.66 5.06
CA ARG A 83 2.78 8.42 5.66
C ARG A 83 2.90 8.47 7.17
N SER A 84 2.74 7.32 7.81
CA SER A 84 2.95 7.16 9.25
C SER A 84 3.41 5.74 9.57
N MET A 85 4.28 5.61 10.57
CA MET A 85 4.76 4.34 11.10
C MET A 85 4.49 4.31 12.61
N ALA A 86 3.97 3.18 13.09
CA ALA A 86 3.75 2.91 14.50
C ALA A 86 4.50 1.63 14.90
N HIS A 87 5.34 1.74 15.93
CA HIS A 87 6.01 0.60 16.54
C HIS A 87 5.11 -0.05 17.58
N VAL A 88 4.24 -0.94 17.14
CA VAL A 88 3.27 -1.65 17.98
C VAL A 88 2.99 -3.03 17.40
N GLU A 89 2.75 -3.99 18.28
CA GLU A 89 2.37 -5.34 17.87
C GLU A 89 0.96 -5.33 17.23
N ALA A 90 0.76 -6.15 16.19
CA ALA A 90 -0.40 -6.09 15.32
C ALA A 90 -1.72 -6.40 16.05
N SER A 91 -1.73 -7.32 17.03
CA SER A 91 -2.92 -7.62 17.84
C SER A 91 -3.38 -6.47 18.72
N ILE A 92 -2.51 -5.48 18.97
CA ILE A 92 -2.85 -4.24 19.68
C ILE A 92 -3.15 -3.11 18.70
N GLY A 93 -2.27 -2.90 17.72
CA GLY A 93 -2.36 -1.78 16.78
C GLY A 93 -3.58 -1.86 15.85
N LEU A 94 -3.90 -3.06 15.35
CA LEU A 94 -4.99 -3.22 14.39
C LEU A 94 -6.38 -2.99 15.00
N PRO A 95 -6.74 -3.55 16.17
CA PRO A 95 -8.04 -3.27 16.78
C PRO A 95 -8.22 -1.79 17.12
N LEU A 96 -7.16 -1.11 17.58
CA LEU A 96 -7.21 0.33 17.84
C LEU A 96 -7.43 1.14 16.57
N LEU A 97 -6.73 0.81 15.49
CA LEU A 97 -6.94 1.44 14.18
C LEU A 97 -8.37 1.19 13.66
N ALA A 98 -8.86 -0.04 13.76
CA ALA A 98 -10.19 -0.42 13.32
C ALA A 98 -11.28 0.32 14.13
N GLY A 99 -11.16 0.39 15.46
CA GLY A 99 -12.05 1.17 16.32
C GLY A 99 -12.06 2.65 15.96
N ALA A 100 -10.87 3.24 15.79
CA ALA A 100 -10.73 4.64 15.41
C ALA A 100 -11.29 4.96 14.01
N LEU A 101 -11.27 3.99 13.08
CA LEU A 101 -11.93 4.11 11.77
C LEU A 101 -13.45 3.96 11.91
N TRP A 102 -13.92 3.04 12.74
CA TRP A 102 -15.34 2.81 13.00
C TRP A 102 -16.03 4.06 13.56
N ASP A 103 -15.40 4.76 14.50
CA ASP A 103 -15.90 6.02 15.04
C ASP A 103 -16.02 7.10 13.95
N ARG A 104 -15.15 7.03 12.93
CA ARG A 104 -15.14 7.93 11.77
C ARG A 104 -15.98 7.41 10.60
N ARG A 105 -16.97 6.54 10.83
CA ARG A 105 -17.81 5.95 9.77
C ARG A 105 -18.40 6.92 8.76
N LYS A 106 -18.75 8.14 9.17
CA LYS A 106 -19.27 9.16 8.24
C LYS A 106 -18.30 9.51 7.11
N VAL A 107 -16.99 9.28 7.29
CA VAL A 107 -15.93 9.54 6.30
C VAL A 107 -15.84 8.44 5.25
N TRP A 108 -16.02 7.17 5.65
CA TRP A 108 -15.83 6.03 4.74
C TRP A 108 -17.12 5.36 4.27
N GLN A 109 -18.24 5.49 4.98
CA GLN A 109 -19.53 4.93 4.58
C GLN A 109 -20.03 5.39 3.20
N PRO A 110 -19.86 6.67 2.80
CA PRO A 110 -20.27 7.09 1.45
C PRO A 110 -19.33 6.57 0.36
N ARG A 111 -18.17 6.01 0.71
CA ARG A 111 -17.19 5.55 -0.28
C ARG A 111 -17.68 4.26 -0.90
N THR A 112 -17.73 4.27 -2.21
CA THR A 112 -18.22 3.17 -3.03
C THR A 112 -17.07 2.23 -3.38
N ARG A 113 -17.38 0.92 -3.41
CA ARG A 113 -16.38 -0.14 -3.59
C ARG A 113 -15.84 -0.14 -5.03
N LEU A 114 -14.52 -0.25 -5.17
CA LEU A 114 -13.87 -0.47 -6.48
C LEU A 114 -14.32 -1.81 -7.07
N ARG A 115 -14.51 -1.84 -8.39
CA ARG A 115 -14.82 -3.06 -9.14
C ARG A 115 -13.68 -3.39 -10.08
N PHE A 116 -13.28 -4.66 -10.07
CA PHE A 116 -12.27 -5.23 -10.94
C PHE A 116 -12.99 -6.19 -11.88
N ASP A 117 -13.13 -5.77 -13.13
CA ASP A 117 -13.78 -6.57 -14.18
C ASP A 117 -12.69 -7.33 -14.95
N TRP A 118 -12.61 -8.64 -14.74
CA TRP A 118 -11.59 -9.51 -15.35
C TRP A 118 -12.10 -10.15 -16.64
N SER A 119 -11.29 -10.12 -17.69
CA SER A 119 -11.54 -10.79 -18.96
C SER A 119 -10.29 -11.57 -19.36
N GLY A 120 -10.23 -12.85 -18.98
CA GLY A 120 -8.98 -13.61 -19.01
C GLY A 120 -7.97 -12.97 -18.07
N ASP A 121 -6.76 -12.72 -18.56
CA ASP A 121 -5.67 -12.15 -17.75
C ASP A 121 -5.68 -10.61 -17.70
N GLN A 122 -6.65 -9.95 -18.35
CA GLN A 122 -6.75 -8.49 -18.38
C GLN A 122 -7.76 -7.98 -17.34
N VAL A 123 -7.40 -6.95 -16.58
CA VAL A 123 -8.31 -6.25 -15.66
C VAL A 123 -8.74 -4.91 -16.21
N LYS A 124 -9.99 -4.54 -15.98
CA LYS A 124 -10.48 -3.16 -16.10
C LYS A 124 -10.97 -2.69 -14.73
N ILE A 125 -10.42 -1.57 -14.26
CA ILE A 125 -10.86 -0.94 -13.02
C ILE A 125 -11.98 0.05 -13.35
N SER A 126 -13.20 -0.27 -12.95
CA SER A 126 -14.35 0.61 -13.13
C SER A 126 -14.48 1.54 -11.92
N PRO A 127 -14.66 2.87 -12.12
CA PRO A 127 -14.91 3.78 -11.02
C PRO A 127 -16.19 3.37 -10.28
N PRO A 128 -16.28 3.67 -8.98
CA PRO A 128 -17.49 3.39 -8.25
C PRO A 128 -18.68 4.19 -8.83
N ARG A 129 -19.87 3.57 -8.90
CA ARG A 129 -21.13 4.24 -9.27
C ARG A 129 -21.61 5.19 -8.17
#